data_AF-A0A1I5B7K0-F1
#
_entry.id   AF-A0A1I5B7K0-F1
#
_cell.length_a   1.000
_cell.length_b   1.000
_cell.length_c   1.000
_cell.angle_alpha   90.00
_cell.angle_beta   90.00
_cell.angle_gamma   90.00
#
_symmetry.space_group_name_H-M   'P 1'
#
loop_
_entity.id
_entity.type
_entity.pdbx_description
1 polymer ?
#
loop_
_entity_poly.entity_id
_entity_poly.type
_entity_poly.pdbx_seq_one_letter_code
_entity_poly.pdbx_strand_id
1 'polypeptide(L)' 'MMRDRNNNQIRNNERVLHLIFHLAGFDKSQFNNKLKDFTVEEQRSLISAIHQFKAVAGLLPNKLIMPELISH' A
#
# COMPACT_ATOMS: atom_id res chain seq x y z
N MET A 1 1.71 22.37 18.16
CA MET A 1 1.05 21.99 16.88
C MET A 1 0.63 20.53 16.96
N MET A 2 -0.67 20.28 17.01
CA MET A 2 -1.23 18.92 17.04
C MET A 2 -0.96 18.31 15.65
N ARG A 3 0.02 17.41 15.55
CA ARG A 3 0.24 16.63 14.31
C ARG A 3 -1.01 15.79 14.11
N ASP A 4 -1.87 16.24 13.19
CA ASP A 4 -3.16 15.62 12.92
C ASP A 4 -2.95 14.16 12.53
N ARG A 5 -3.24 13.23 13.44
CA ARG A 5 -2.98 11.80 13.25
C ARG A 5 -3.71 11.28 12.02
N ASN A 6 -4.85 11.90 11.71
CA ASN A 6 -5.67 11.59 10.55
C ASN A 6 -4.91 11.88 9.24
N ASN A 7 -4.15 12.98 9.18
CA ASN A 7 -3.35 13.34 8.01
C ASN A 7 -2.23 12.33 7.74
N ASN A 8 -1.58 11.83 8.80
CA ASN A 8 -0.55 10.79 8.65
C ASN A 8 -1.13 9.47 8.14
N GLN A 9 -2.31 9.08 8.62
CA GLN A 9 -2.96 7.85 8.18
C GLN A 9 -3.39 7.95 6.71
N ILE A 10 -4.02 9.06 6.31
CA ILE A 10 -4.43 9.30 4.92
C ILE A 10 -3.21 9.24 3.99
N ARG A 11 -2.16 9.97 4.31
CA ARG A 11 -0.92 10.01 3.51
C ARG A 11 -0.23 8.65 3.42
N ASN A 12 -0.26 7.85 4.49
CA ASN A 12 0.32 6.52 4.47
C ASN A 12 -0.53 5.55 3.62
N ASN A 13 -1.86 5.65 3.69
CA ASN A 13 -2.75 4.87 2.85
C ASN A 13 -2.52 5.18 1.36
N GLU A 14 -2.38 6.46 0.99
CA GLU A 14 -2.04 6.86 -0.38
C GLU A 14 -0.70 6.26 -0.84
N ARG A 15 0.32 6.27 0.02
CA ARG A 15 1.63 5.65 -0.30
C ARG A 15 1.53 4.15 -0.54
N VAL A 16 0.73 3.44 0.26
CA VAL A 16 0.49 2.01 0.05
C VAL A 16 -0.27 1.79 -1.25
N LEU A 17 -1.25 2.62 -1.58
CA LEU A 17 -1.96 2.53 -2.85
C LEU A 17 -1.02 2.74 -4.04
N HIS A 18 -0.14 3.74 -3.98
CA HIS A 18 0.88 3.98 -5.01
C HIS A 18 1.85 2.81 -5.15
N LEU A 19 2.23 2.14 -4.06
CA LEU A 19 3.03 0.92 -4.10
C LEU A 19 2.31 -0.18 -4.88
N ILE A 20 1.01 -0.39 -4.62
CA ILE A 20 0.20 -1.39 -5.31
C ILE A 20 0.07 -1.05 -6.81
N PHE A 21 -0.14 0.21 -7.16
CA PHE A 21 -0.17 0.65 -8.57
C PHE A 21 1.17 0.46 -9.27
N HIS A 22 2.28 0.73 -8.58
CA HIS A 22 3.60 0.46 -9.11
C HIS A 22 3.82 -1.05 -9.36
N LEU A 23 3.38 -1.92 -8.44
CA LEU A 23 3.41 -3.38 -8.63
C LEU A 23 2.54 -3.84 -9.82
N ALA A 24 1.43 -3.13 -10.09
CA ALA A 24 0.57 -3.37 -11.23
C ALA A 24 1.16 -2.86 -12.57
N GLY A 25 2.33 -2.22 -12.54
CA GLY A 25 2.99 -1.66 -13.73
C GLY A 25 2.46 -0.31 -14.19
N PHE A 26 1.72 0.41 -13.34
CA PHE A 26 1.15 1.72 -13.70
C PHE A 26 2.19 2.84 -13.63
N ASP A 27 2.05 3.81 -14.53
CA ASP A 27 2.81 5.06 -14.46
C ASP A 27 2.26 5.98 -13.37
N LYS A 28 3.10 6.85 -12.79
CA LYS A 28 2.69 7.80 -11.75
C LYS A 28 1.56 8.73 -12.19
N SER A 29 1.48 9.05 -13.48
CA SER A 29 0.39 9.83 -14.06
C SER A 29 -0.99 9.17 -13.87
N GLN A 30 -1.03 7.84 -13.72
CA GLN A 30 -2.25 7.06 -13.57
C GLN A 30 -2.71 6.89 -12.11
N PHE A 31 -1.92 7.33 -11.12
CA PHE A 31 -2.20 7.06 -9.71
C PHE A 31 -3.44 7.79 -9.16
N ASN A 32 -3.92 8.82 -9.87
CA ASN A 32 -5.12 9.57 -9.52
C ASN A 32 -6.37 9.12 -10.30
N ASN A 33 -6.23 8.12 -11.19
CA ASN A 33 -7.35 7.61 -11.98
C ASN A 33 -8.34 6.85 -11.09
N LYS A 34 -9.64 6.90 -11.44
CA LYS A 34 -10.62 6.03 -10.79
C LYS A 34 -10.52 4.64 -11.40
N LEU A 35 -10.90 3.62 -10.64
CA LEU A 35 -10.86 2.22 -11.10
C LEU A 35 -11.55 2.01 -12.47
N LYS A 36 -12.66 2.74 -12.69
CA LYS A 36 -13.44 2.70 -13.93
C LYS A 36 -12.72 3.28 -15.15
N ASP A 37 -11.66 4.06 -14.94
CA ASP A 37 -10.88 4.70 -15.99
C ASP A 37 -9.75 3.78 -16.47
N PHE A 38 -9.52 2.64 -15.80
CA PHE A 38 -8.58 1.60 -16.23
C PHE A 38 -9.18 0.69 -17.28
N THR A 39 -8.36 0.33 -18.27
CA THR A 39 -8.65 -0.72 -19.24
C THR A 39 -8.81 -2.08 -18.55
N VAL A 40 -9.40 -3.05 -19.24
CA VAL A 40 -9.57 -4.42 -18.69
C VAL A 40 -8.23 -5.06 -18.31
N GLU A 41 -7.18 -4.83 -19.10
CA GLU A 41 -5.85 -5.39 -18.81
C GLU A 41 -5.18 -4.70 -17.62
N GLU A 42 -5.35 -3.39 -17.46
CA GLU A 42 -4.90 -2.66 -16.27
C GLU A 42 -5.64 -3.14 -15.01
N GLN A 43 -6.95 -3.36 -15.09
CA GLN A 43 -7.73 -3.91 -13.98
C GLN A 43 -7.25 -5.32 -13.60
N ARG A 44 -6.96 -6.19 -14.57
CA ARG A 44 -6.38 -7.52 -14.33
C ARG A 44 -5.00 -7.43 -13.66
N SER A 45 -4.16 -6.50 -14.12
CA SER A 45 -2.84 -6.25 -13.54
C SER A 45 -2.94 -5.78 -12.10
N LEU A 46 -3.89 -4.88 -11.80
CA LEU A 46 -4.18 -4.42 -10.45
C LEU A 46 -4.65 -5.54 -9.52
N ILE A 47 -5.56 -6.40 -9.99
CA ILE A 47 -6.02 -7.58 -9.23
C ILE A 47 -4.83 -8.50 -8.90
N SER A 48 -3.96 -8.76 -9.89
CA SER A 48 -2.75 -9.57 -9.70
C SER A 48 -1.81 -8.95 -8.67
N ALA A 49 -1.56 -7.63 -8.74
CA ALA A 49 -0.74 -6.91 -7.78
C ALA A 49 -1.29 -7.01 -6.35
N ILE A 50 -2.62 -6.91 -6.18
CA ILE A 50 -3.26 -7.08 -4.87
C ILE A 50 -3.09 -8.51 -4.34
N HIS A 51 -3.21 -9.54 -5.20
CA HIS A 51 -2.96 -10.92 -4.79
C HIS A 51 -1.50 -11.13 -4.35
N GLN A 52 -0.54 -10.59 -5.08
CA GLN A 52 0.88 -10.62 -4.70
C GLN A 52 1.12 -9.90 -3.37
N PHE A 53 0.54 -8.72 -3.19
CA PHE A 53 0.65 -7.98 -1.93
C PHE A 53 0.08 -8.78 -0.75
N LYS A 54 -1.09 -9.42 -0.91
CA LYS A 54 -1.67 -10.30 0.11
C LYS A 54 -0.76 -11.50 0.43
N ALA A 55 -0.18 -12.12 -0.59
CA ALA A 55 0.74 -13.24 -0.41
C ALA A 55 1.97 -12.80 0.41
N VAL A 56 2.58 -11.67 0.05
CA VAL A 56 3.73 -11.11 0.79
C VAL A 56 3.33 -10.68 2.21
N ALA A 57 2.17 -10.05 2.38
CA ALA A 57 1.67 -9.67 3.70
C ALA A 57 1.48 -10.90 4.61
N GLY A 58 1.10 -12.06 4.05
CA GLY A 58 1.02 -13.33 4.79
C GLY A 58 2.37 -13.90 5.22
N LEU A 59 3.48 -13.46 4.62
CA LEU A 59 4.84 -13.83 5.04
C LEU A 59 5.34 -12.97 6.21
N LEU A 60 4.68 -11.84 6.48
CA LEU A 60 5.08 -10.95 7.56
C LEU A 60 4.75 -11.60 8.91
N PRO A 61 5.58 -11.37 9.94
CA PRO A 61 5.32 -11.88 11.28
C PRO A 61 4.02 -11.28 11.83
N ASN A 62 3.15 -12.14 12.38
CA ASN A 62 1.88 -11.73 13.00
C ASN A 62 2.04 -10.80 14.21
N LYS A 63 3.25 -10.76 14.80
CA LYS A 63 3.60 -9.89 15.92
C LYS A 63 4.92 -9.21 15.64
N LEU A 64 4.88 -7.90 15.43
CA LEU A 64 6.05 -7.03 15.46
C LEU A 64 6.18 -6.53 16.90
N ILE A 65 6.82 -7.34 17.75
CA ILE A 65 7.13 -6.91 19.12
C ILE A 65 8.40 -6.09 19.03
N MET A 66 8.36 -4.84 19.52
CA MET A 66 9.58 -4.10 19.78
C MET A 66 10.33 -4.89 20.86
N PRO A 67 11.59 -5.32 20.66
CA PRO A 67 12.36 -5.88 21.75
C PRO A 67 12.38 -4.84 22.88
N GLU A 68 12.11 -5.27 24.11
CA GLU A 68 12.16 -4.36 25.26
C GLU A 68 13.51 -3.64 25.21
N LEU A 69 13.48 -2.31 25.15
CA LEU A 69 14.67 -1.50 25.35
C LEU A 69 15.18 -1.89 26.73
N ILE A 70 16.17 -2.78 26.79
CA ILE A 70 16.86 -3.17 28.01
C ILE A 70 17.33 -1.86 28.61
N SER A 71 16.59 -1.39 29.61
CA SER A 71 16.93 -0.19 30.35
C SER A 71 18.00 -0.64 31.33
N HIS A 72 19.24 -0.30 31.00
CA HIS A 72 20.39 -0.40 31.90
C HIS A 72 20.27 0.62 33.02
#